data_AF-A0A925II11-F1
#
_entry.id   AF-A0A925II11-F1
#
_cell.length_a   1.000
_cell.length_b   1.000
_cell.length_c   1.000
_cell.angle_alpha   90.00
_cell.angle_beta   90.00
_cell.angle_gamma   90.00
#
_symmetry.space_group_name_H-M   'P 1'
#
loop_
_entity.id
_entity.type
_entity.pdbx_description
1 polymer ?
#
loop_
_entity_poly.entity_id
_entity_poly.type
_entity_poly.pdbx_seq_one_letter_code
_entity_poly.pdbx_strand_id
1 'polypeptide(L)'
;MGINIPALHNSSKSAAEGSAKISIPRRSDALHSGVFTIKGGVSFDPPSTPYPTGAFRIQADLSDSLKATFTTTSVELINAFGKHTPSIFLTGRCNVRVSEAVKRPPVGCRYWIMIVNNKKEGNEKDTPDIVSFAITDCNGNRVAYGTGPVVSGNMHVDPS
;
A
#
# COMPACT_ATOMS: atom_id res chain seq x y z
N MET A 1 -14.30 -1.13 -14.92
CA MET A 1 -12.97 -1.05 -15.56
C MET A 1 -11.97 -1.73 -14.63
N GLY A 2 -11.22 -2.72 -15.12
CA GLY A 2 -10.26 -3.47 -14.29
C GLY A 2 -8.99 -2.67 -14.02
N ILE A 3 -8.33 -2.94 -12.91
CA ILE A 3 -7.01 -2.40 -12.59
C ILE A 3 -5.95 -3.33 -13.22
N ASN A 4 -5.04 -2.77 -14.02
CA ASN A 4 -3.92 -3.49 -14.61
C ASN A 4 -2.61 -2.97 -14.01
N ILE A 5 -1.86 -3.83 -13.32
CA ILE A 5 -0.57 -3.47 -12.72
C ILE A 5 0.48 -4.49 -13.18
N PRO A 6 1.54 -4.08 -13.87
CA PRO A 6 2.67 -4.96 -14.19
C PRO A 6 3.33 -5.48 -12.91
N ALA A 7 3.71 -6.77 -12.91
CA ALA A 7 4.40 -7.39 -11.80
C ALA A 7 5.65 -8.13 -12.28
N LEU A 8 6.78 -7.93 -11.59
CA LEU A 8 7.95 -8.79 -11.69
C LEU A 8 7.75 -9.95 -10.72
N HIS A 9 7.76 -11.20 -11.19
CA HIS A 9 7.35 -12.34 -10.36
C HIS A 9 8.40 -12.86 -9.36
N ASN A 10 9.62 -12.32 -9.37
CA ASN A 10 10.64 -12.70 -8.40
C ASN A 10 10.68 -11.65 -7.29
N SER A 11 10.70 -12.09 -6.03
CA SER A 11 10.89 -11.18 -4.88
C SER A 11 12.37 -10.90 -4.66
N SER A 12 12.71 -9.68 -4.23
CA SER A 12 14.06 -9.26 -3.87
C SER A 12 14.21 -9.11 -2.35
N LYS A 13 15.42 -9.30 -1.81
CA LYS A 13 15.70 -8.98 -0.41
C LYS A 13 15.28 -7.54 -0.15
N SER A 14 14.45 -7.32 0.86
CA SER A 14 13.91 -5.99 1.15
C SER A 14 13.07 -5.98 2.41
N ALA A 15 12.92 -4.79 3.00
CA ALA A 15 12.02 -4.58 4.11
C ALA A 15 11.33 -3.22 4.01
N ALA A 16 10.13 -3.14 4.56
CA ALA A 16 9.45 -1.88 4.78
C ALA A 16 8.62 -1.94 6.05
N GLU A 17 8.64 -0.88 6.83
CA GLU A 17 7.88 -0.79 8.09
C GLU A 17 7.51 0.65 8.42
N GLY A 18 6.47 0.81 9.23
CA GLY A 18 6.08 2.11 9.76
C GLY A 18 4.58 2.32 9.83
N SER A 19 4.21 3.59 9.94
CA SER A 19 2.83 4.04 9.98
C SER A 19 2.75 5.40 9.34
N ALA A 20 1.89 5.56 8.35
CA ALA A 20 1.73 6.82 7.63
C ALA A 20 0.27 7.10 7.30
N LYS A 21 -0.10 8.37 7.42
CA LYS A 21 -1.37 8.93 6.99
C LYS A 21 -1.15 9.69 5.69
N ILE A 22 -1.97 9.39 4.70
CA ILE A 22 -1.95 9.99 3.37
C ILE A 22 -3.25 10.75 3.17
N SER A 23 -3.14 11.99 2.69
CA SER A 23 -4.29 12.80 2.31
C SER A 23 -4.33 12.97 0.81
N ILE A 24 -5.50 12.72 0.21
CA ILE A 24 -5.82 13.02 -1.17
C ILE A 24 -6.77 14.21 -1.14
N PRO A 25 -6.27 15.46 -1.24
CA PRO A 25 -7.10 16.65 -1.08
C PRO A 25 -8.15 16.76 -2.18
N ARG A 26 -7.79 16.37 -3.41
CA ARG A 26 -8.70 16.26 -4.55
C ARG A 26 -8.15 15.28 -5.58
N ARG A 27 -9.05 14.60 -6.29
CA ARG A 27 -8.75 13.90 -7.55
C ARG A 27 -8.83 14.87 -8.72
N SER A 28 -8.50 14.38 -9.92
CA SER A 28 -8.57 15.17 -11.16
C SER A 28 -9.98 15.67 -11.47
N ASP A 29 -11.00 14.93 -11.05
CA ASP A 29 -12.42 15.32 -11.17
C ASP A 29 -12.85 16.40 -10.16
N ALA A 30 -11.99 16.76 -9.20
CA ALA A 30 -12.25 17.68 -8.10
C ALA A 30 -13.44 17.34 -7.18
N LEU A 31 -14.14 16.23 -7.41
CA LEU A 31 -15.31 15.79 -6.64
C LEU A 31 -14.93 14.77 -5.58
N HIS A 32 -13.84 14.04 -5.80
CA HIS A 32 -13.43 12.97 -4.90
C HIS A 32 -12.16 13.33 -4.12
N SER A 33 -12.14 12.94 -2.85
CA SER A 33 -11.05 13.19 -1.91
C SER A 33 -11.06 12.14 -0.80
N GLY A 34 -10.14 12.28 0.13
CA GLY A 34 -10.20 11.57 1.40
C GLY A 34 -8.83 11.29 1.97
N VAL A 35 -8.80 10.31 2.87
CA VAL A 35 -7.61 9.94 3.62
C VAL A 35 -7.49 8.44 3.65
N PHE A 36 -6.26 7.95 3.62
CA PHE A 36 -5.99 6.58 4.01
C PHE A 36 -4.76 6.50 4.90
N THR A 37 -4.73 5.48 5.75
CA THR A 37 -3.61 5.20 6.63
C THR A 37 -3.07 3.83 6.29
N ILE A 38 -1.75 3.69 6.24
CA ILE A 38 -1.05 2.41 6.17
C ILE A 38 -0.24 2.23 7.45
N LYS A 39 -0.27 1.03 8.04
CA LYS A 39 0.52 0.69 9.22
C LYS A 39 0.93 -0.78 9.20
N GLY A 40 2.17 -1.07 9.53
CA GLY A 40 2.66 -2.44 9.66
C GLY A 40 4.12 -2.57 9.24
N GLY A 41 4.48 -3.77 8.81
CA GLY A 41 5.80 -4.05 8.27
C GLY A 41 5.86 -5.39 7.55
N VAL A 42 6.73 -5.46 6.55
CA VAL A 42 7.01 -6.64 5.74
C VAL A 42 8.51 -6.76 5.54
N SER A 43 8.97 -8.00 5.40
CA SER A 43 10.36 -8.28 5.10
C SER A 43 10.52 -9.56 4.29
N PHE A 44 11.59 -9.61 3.53
CA PHE A 44 12.04 -10.81 2.85
C PHE A 44 13.56 -10.82 2.80
N ASP A 45 14.13 -11.94 3.24
CA ASP A 45 15.56 -12.21 3.17
C ASP A 45 15.72 -13.66 2.69
N PRO A 46 15.99 -13.88 1.39
CA PRO A 46 16.03 -15.22 0.79
C PRO A 46 16.96 -16.23 1.50
N PRO A 47 18.12 -15.82 2.06
CA PRO A 47 18.98 -16.71 2.83
C PRO A 47 18.35 -17.24 4.13
N SER A 48 17.45 -16.49 4.77
CA SER A 48 16.87 -16.82 6.07
C SER A 48 15.39 -17.22 6.02
N THR A 49 14.68 -16.82 4.96
CA THR A 49 13.24 -17.04 4.80
C THR A 49 12.92 -17.48 3.37
N PRO A 50 12.12 -18.54 3.18
CA PRO A 50 11.77 -19.02 1.83
C PRO A 50 10.75 -18.11 1.14
N TYR A 51 10.00 -17.31 1.89
CA TYR A 51 8.94 -16.44 1.37
C TYR A 51 8.89 -15.11 2.13
N PRO A 52 8.37 -14.04 1.50
CA PRO A 52 8.10 -12.78 2.18
C PRO A 52 7.13 -12.94 3.36
N THR A 53 7.36 -12.19 4.43
CA THR A 53 6.56 -12.25 5.65
C THR A 53 6.17 -10.85 6.14
N GLY A 54 5.31 -10.81 7.16
CA GLY A 54 4.79 -9.59 7.74
C GLY A 54 3.41 -9.22 7.23
N ALA A 55 2.93 -8.05 7.63
CA ALA A 55 1.62 -7.56 7.27
C ALA A 55 1.52 -6.03 7.32
N PHE A 56 0.70 -5.49 6.41
CA PHE A 56 0.19 -4.14 6.46
C PHE A 56 -1.32 -4.12 6.75
N ARG A 57 -1.74 -3.08 7.44
CA ARG A 57 -3.13 -2.67 7.57
C ARG A 57 -3.32 -1.35 6.85
N ILE A 58 -4.26 -1.33 5.91
CA ILE A 58 -4.69 -0.14 5.18
C ILE A 58 -6.08 0.22 5.68
N GLN A 59 -6.26 1.43 6.18
CA GLN A 59 -7.57 1.99 6.49
C GLN A 59 -7.90 3.06 5.45
N ALA A 60 -8.92 2.82 4.62
CA ALA A 60 -9.32 3.74 3.57
C ALA A 60 -10.62 4.45 3.95
N ASP A 61 -10.61 5.77 3.88
CA ASP A 61 -11.78 6.65 3.94
C ASP A 61 -11.71 7.62 2.75
N LEU A 62 -12.05 7.10 1.57
CA LEU A 62 -12.03 7.82 0.30
C LEU A 62 -13.45 7.88 -0.24
N SER A 63 -13.86 9.02 -0.76
CA SER A 63 -15.24 9.25 -1.21
C SER A 63 -15.66 8.39 -2.41
N ASP A 64 -14.71 7.89 -3.20
CA ASP A 64 -14.94 7.07 -4.41
C ASP A 64 -14.57 5.59 -4.26
N SER A 65 -14.29 5.15 -3.03
CA SER A 65 -13.86 3.79 -2.72
C SER A 65 -14.68 3.19 -1.58
N LEU A 66 -14.59 1.87 -1.42
CA LEU A 66 -15.15 1.22 -0.24
C LEU A 66 -14.41 1.69 1.02
N LYS A 67 -15.14 2.31 1.96
CA LYS A 67 -14.63 2.69 3.28
C LYS A 67 -14.46 1.45 4.16
N ALA A 68 -13.22 1.01 4.31
CA ALA A 68 -12.91 -0.24 5.01
C ALA A 68 -11.48 -0.26 5.55
N THR A 69 -11.26 -1.20 6.45
CA THR A 69 -9.92 -1.68 6.80
C THR A 69 -9.59 -2.91 5.96
N PHE A 70 -8.46 -2.88 5.27
CA PHE A 70 -7.85 -4.00 4.58
C PHE A 70 -6.63 -4.46 5.39
N THR A 71 -6.60 -5.72 5.79
CA THR A 71 -5.43 -6.31 6.48
C THR A 71 -4.81 -7.35 5.55
N THR A 72 -3.55 -7.19 5.19
CA THR A 72 -2.84 -8.18 4.38
C THR A 72 -2.76 -9.51 5.12
N THR A 73 -3.02 -10.60 4.43
CA THR A 73 -2.97 -11.97 4.97
C THR A 73 -1.80 -12.77 4.42
N SER A 74 -1.36 -12.45 3.20
CA SER A 74 -0.15 -13.00 2.59
C SER A 74 0.59 -11.92 1.81
N VAL A 75 1.91 -12.05 1.75
CA VAL A 75 2.77 -11.28 0.85
C VAL A 75 3.23 -12.25 -0.23
N GLU A 76 2.68 -12.11 -1.43
CA GLU A 76 2.98 -12.97 -2.57
C GLU A 76 4.18 -12.45 -3.35
N LEU A 77 4.40 -11.13 -3.32
CA LEU A 77 5.54 -10.49 -3.97
C LEU A 77 5.99 -9.27 -3.18
N ILE A 78 7.31 -9.13 -3.03
CA ILE A 78 7.98 -7.94 -2.51
C ILE A 78 9.19 -7.61 -3.38
N ASN A 79 9.24 -6.38 -3.89
CA ASN A 79 10.37 -5.91 -4.68
C ASN A 79 10.71 -4.49 -4.28
N ALA A 80 11.97 -4.27 -3.95
CA ALA A 80 12.48 -2.94 -3.67
C ALA A 80 13.60 -2.56 -4.65
N PHE A 81 13.70 -1.27 -4.98
CA PHE A 81 14.77 -0.71 -5.77
C PHE A 81 15.03 0.75 -5.40
N GLY A 82 16.12 1.30 -5.93
CA GLY A 82 16.43 2.73 -5.84
C GLY A 82 17.37 3.05 -4.69
N LYS A 83 18.56 3.58 -5.02
CA LYS A 83 19.57 4.00 -4.04
C LYS A 83 19.21 5.33 -3.35
N HIS A 84 18.78 6.30 -4.14
CA HIS A 84 18.50 7.67 -3.67
C HIS A 84 17.02 7.91 -3.38
N THR A 85 16.15 7.06 -3.93
CA THR A 85 14.71 7.08 -3.69
C THR A 85 14.23 5.64 -3.50
N PRO A 86 14.58 5.00 -2.36
CA PRO A 86 14.10 3.67 -2.03
C PRO A 86 12.60 3.51 -2.26
N SER A 87 12.25 2.55 -3.11
CA SER A 87 10.88 2.29 -3.52
C SER A 87 10.60 0.81 -3.37
N ILE A 88 9.45 0.45 -2.80
CA ILE A 88 9.05 -0.93 -2.62
C ILE A 88 7.64 -1.17 -3.15
N PHE A 89 7.44 -2.34 -3.74
CA PHE A 89 6.20 -2.81 -4.35
C PHE A 89 5.80 -4.11 -3.68
N LEU A 90 4.55 -4.19 -3.26
CA LEU A 90 4.00 -5.34 -2.54
C LEU A 90 2.73 -5.79 -3.23
N THR A 91 2.56 -7.11 -3.34
CA THR A 91 1.27 -7.69 -3.73
C THR A 91 0.94 -8.90 -2.90
N GLY A 92 -0.36 -9.19 -2.79
CA GLY A 92 -0.82 -10.41 -2.16
C GLY A 92 -2.31 -10.37 -1.85
N ARG A 93 -2.69 -11.08 -0.79
CA ARG A 93 -4.09 -11.24 -0.37
C ARG A 93 -4.39 -10.45 0.89
N CYS A 94 -5.65 -10.09 1.06
CA CYS A 94 -6.11 -9.35 2.23
C CYS A 94 -7.43 -9.88 2.76
N ASN A 95 -7.75 -9.49 4.00
CA ASN A 95 -9.09 -9.54 4.57
C ASN A 95 -9.68 -8.13 4.58
N VAL A 96 -11.00 -8.02 4.44
CA VAL A 96 -11.72 -6.75 4.44
C VAL A 96 -12.64 -6.68 5.65
N ARG A 97 -12.52 -5.60 6.43
CA ARG A 97 -13.49 -5.22 7.45
C ARG A 97 -14.12 -3.89 7.04
N VAL A 98 -15.35 -3.95 6.56
CA VAL A 98 -16.13 -2.78 6.14
C VAL A 98 -16.56 -1.95 7.35
N SER A 99 -16.48 -0.63 7.21
CA SER A 99 -16.86 0.30 8.28
C SER A 99 -18.37 0.54 8.35
N GLU A 100 -19.08 0.30 7.24
CA GLU A 100 -20.52 0.48 7.10
C GLU A 100 -21.17 -0.81 6.58
N ALA A 101 -22.47 -0.97 6.82
CA ALA A 101 -23.23 -2.11 6.34
C ALA A 101 -23.34 -2.08 4.81
N VAL A 102 -22.47 -2.82 4.13
CA VAL A 102 -22.53 -2.99 2.67
C VAL A 102 -23.36 -4.23 2.35
N LYS A 103 -24.31 -4.10 1.40
CA LYS A 103 -25.18 -5.22 0.98
C LYS A 103 -24.40 -6.44 0.48
N ARG A 104 -23.22 -6.24 -0.11
CA ARG A 104 -22.34 -7.30 -0.61
C ARG A 104 -20.87 -6.90 -0.38
N PRO A 105 -20.20 -7.45 0.65
CA PRO A 105 -18.77 -7.20 0.83
C PRO A 105 -17.96 -7.84 -0.31
N PRO A 106 -16.81 -7.26 -0.68
CA PRO A 106 -15.95 -7.82 -1.71
C PRO A 106 -15.40 -9.19 -1.28
N VAL A 107 -15.35 -10.13 -2.22
CA VAL A 107 -14.84 -11.49 -2.01
C VAL A 107 -13.48 -11.64 -2.69
N GLY A 108 -12.53 -12.33 -2.03
CA GLY A 108 -11.20 -12.59 -2.58
C GLY A 108 -10.36 -11.33 -2.75
N CYS A 109 -10.19 -10.58 -1.65
CA CYS A 109 -9.43 -9.35 -1.61
C CYS A 109 -7.96 -9.58 -1.99
N ARG A 110 -7.48 -8.83 -2.98
CA ARG A 110 -6.09 -8.71 -3.37
C ARG A 110 -5.63 -7.27 -3.24
N TYR A 111 -4.36 -7.08 -2.91
CA TYR A 111 -3.77 -5.76 -2.79
C TYR A 111 -2.54 -5.61 -3.68
N TRP A 112 -2.30 -4.37 -4.07
CA TRP A 112 -1.02 -3.86 -4.51
C TRP A 112 -0.70 -2.61 -3.70
N ILE A 113 0.55 -2.47 -3.26
CA ILE A 113 1.06 -1.30 -2.53
C ILE A 113 2.36 -0.86 -3.18
N MET A 114 2.56 0.44 -3.30
CA MET A 114 3.85 1.05 -3.57
C MET A 114 4.16 2.04 -2.45
N ILE A 115 5.34 1.95 -1.87
CA ILE A 115 5.86 2.94 -0.92
C ILE A 115 7.16 3.48 -1.50
N VAL A 116 7.22 4.78 -1.66
CA VAL A 116 8.41 5.50 -2.09
C VAL A 116 8.90 6.29 -0.89
N ASN A 117 10.07 5.95 -0.38
CA ASN A 117 10.78 6.72 0.61
C ASN A 117 11.77 7.66 -0.10
N ASN A 118 11.47 8.96 -0.08
CA ASN A 118 12.25 9.95 -0.81
C ASN A 118 13.15 10.76 0.13
N LYS A 119 13.91 10.07 1.00
CA LYS A 119 14.87 10.65 1.97
C LYS A 119 15.46 11.99 1.49
N LYS A 120 15.07 13.12 2.08
CA LYS A 120 15.85 14.36 1.96
C LYS A 120 16.80 14.51 3.13
N GLU A 121 18.04 14.87 2.80
CA GLU A 121 19.04 15.30 3.76
C GLU A 121 18.54 16.54 4.52
N GLY A 122 18.69 16.55 5.84
CA GLY A 122 18.46 17.74 6.67
C GLY A 122 17.01 18.19 6.88
N ASN A 123 16.00 17.40 6.52
CA ASN A 123 14.60 17.80 6.73
C ASN A 123 13.73 16.64 7.24
N GLU A 124 13.60 16.52 8.56
CA GLU A 124 12.73 15.53 9.23
C GLU A 124 11.23 15.77 8.98
N LYS A 125 10.83 16.87 8.31
CA LYS A 125 9.42 17.31 8.24
C LYS A 125 8.83 17.54 6.84
N ASP A 126 9.60 17.52 5.74
CA ASP A 126 9.08 17.97 4.42
C ASP A 126 9.59 17.20 3.18
N THR A 127 9.74 15.88 3.24
CA THR A 127 9.70 15.04 2.03
C THR A 127 8.51 14.11 2.05
N PRO A 128 7.61 14.18 1.05
CA PRO A 128 6.53 13.23 0.98
C PRO A 128 7.10 11.88 0.58
N ASP A 129 7.08 10.95 1.53
CA ASP A 129 6.94 9.55 1.16
C ASP A 129 5.65 9.45 0.33
N ILE A 130 5.72 8.87 -0.86
CA ILE A 130 4.51 8.65 -1.66
C ILE A 130 4.07 7.23 -1.38
N VAL A 131 2.83 7.08 -0.91
CA VAL A 131 2.20 5.76 -0.80
C VAL A 131 1.10 5.69 -1.83
N SER A 132 1.09 4.56 -2.55
CA SER A 132 0.01 4.18 -3.42
C SER A 132 -0.51 2.81 -3.01
N PHE A 133 -1.81 2.59 -3.16
CA PHE A 133 -2.40 1.28 -3.01
C PHE A 133 -3.55 1.08 -3.99
N ALA A 134 -3.81 -0.19 -4.30
CA ALA A 134 -4.99 -0.64 -5.01
C ALA A 134 -5.48 -1.93 -4.37
N ILE A 135 -6.79 -2.05 -4.20
CA ILE A 135 -7.49 -3.24 -3.72
C ILE A 135 -8.46 -3.69 -4.80
N THR A 136 -8.46 -4.99 -5.09
CA THR A 136 -9.42 -5.62 -5.99
C THR A 136 -10.13 -6.80 -5.32
N ASP A 137 -11.28 -7.19 -5.87
CA ASP A 137 -11.94 -8.46 -5.57
C ASP A 137 -11.35 -9.61 -6.42
N CYS A 138 -11.88 -10.82 -6.27
CA CYS A 138 -11.44 -12.00 -7.02
C CYS A 138 -11.67 -11.90 -8.54
N ASN A 139 -12.54 -11.01 -8.98
CA ASN A 139 -12.83 -10.77 -10.40
C ASN A 139 -11.97 -9.63 -10.98
N GLY A 140 -11.07 -9.03 -10.18
CA GLY A 140 -10.27 -7.89 -10.60
C GLY A 140 -11.04 -6.56 -10.61
N ASN A 141 -12.25 -6.52 -10.03
CA ASN A 141 -12.98 -5.27 -9.87
C ASN A 141 -12.29 -4.41 -8.81
N ARG A 142 -12.19 -3.12 -9.09
CA ARG A 142 -11.70 -2.12 -8.14
C ARG A 142 -12.58 -2.06 -6.90
N VAL A 143 -11.97 -2.21 -5.73
CA VAL A 143 -12.61 -2.04 -4.41
C VAL A 143 -12.23 -0.72 -3.78
N ALA A 144 -10.92 -0.41 -3.74
CA ALA A 144 -10.38 0.84 -3.22
C ALA A 144 -9.02 1.14 -3.85
N TYR A 145 -8.65 2.41 -3.96
CA TYR A 145 -7.35 2.81 -4.48
C TYR A 145 -7.03 4.24 -4.08
N GLY A 146 -5.77 4.54 -3.87
CA GLY A 146 -5.34 5.88 -3.51
C GLY A 146 -3.85 6.04 -3.71
N THR A 147 -3.44 7.24 -4.09
CA THR A 147 -2.04 7.63 -4.20
C THR A 147 -1.91 9.04 -3.67
N GLY A 148 -0.92 9.28 -2.82
CA GLY A 148 -0.69 10.62 -2.32
C GLY A 148 0.55 10.73 -1.44
N PRO A 149 0.91 11.97 -1.09
CA PRO A 149 1.99 12.24 -0.15
C PRO A 149 1.59 11.87 1.28
N VAL A 150 2.53 11.34 2.05
CA VAL A 150 2.39 11.21 3.50
C VAL A 150 2.32 12.60 4.13
N VAL A 151 1.29 12.82 4.96
CA VAL A 151 1.06 14.08 5.68
C VAL A 151 1.37 13.99 7.18
N SER A 152 1.48 12.77 7.71
CA SER A 152 1.94 12.52 9.08
C SER A 152 2.35 11.06 9.25
N GLY A 153 3.33 10.79 10.12
CA GLY A 153 3.94 9.47 10.26
C GLY A 153 5.13 9.29 9.32
N ASN A 154 5.67 8.08 9.25
CA ASN A 154 6.86 7.77 8.45
C ASN A 154 6.82 6.30 7.99
N MET A 155 7.36 6.04 6.80
CA MET A 155 7.58 4.69 6.27
C MET A 155 9.06 4.48 5.97
N HIS A 156 9.68 3.55 6.67
CA HIS A 156 11.02 3.11 6.33
C HIS A 156 10.96 2.11 5.17
N VAL A 157 11.86 2.26 4.19
CA VAL A 157 12.08 1.31 3.10
C VAL A 157 13.57 1.02 3.04
N ASP A 158 13.89 -0.27 3.09
CA ASP A 158 15.25 -0.79 2.95
C ASP A 158 15.34 -1.65 1.68
N PRO A 159 15.83 -1.07 0.56
CA PRO A 159 16.21 -1.84 -0.61
C PRO A 159 17.57 -2.48 -0.35
N SER A 160 17.65 -3.80 -0.46
CA SER A 160 18.89 -4.57 -0.25
C SER A 160 20.11 -4.02 -0.97
#